data_AF-A0A850RI98-F1
#
_entry.id   AF-A0A850RI98-F1
#
_cell.length_a   1.000
_cell.length_b   1.000
_cell.length_c   1.000
_cell.angle_alpha   90.00
_cell.angle_beta   90.00
_cell.angle_gamma   90.00
#
_symmetry.space_group_name_H-M   'P 1'
#
loop_
_entity.id
_entity.type
_entity.pdbx_description
1 polymer ?
#
loop_
_entity_poly.entity_id
_entity_poly.type
_entity_poly.pdbx_seq_one_letter_code
_entity_poly.pdbx_strand_id
1 'polypeptide(L)'
;MNLLMIIGLVGTPIAGTQFGLDYGRAIWGAPQVEWTPIEMALPLEQTSGNFQLLLDNEPLADHLARNSLTALGSEGLAYFVTPEMVRVRLNNWPQIQAWKAQLLHMAVYSALGLGVSLTCLIVGLVEFFRQTPEPRRRPPEAQAARPVRRRDPSVF
;
A
#
# COMPACT_ATOMS: atom_id res chain seq x y z
N MET A 1 -2.71 9.31 31.40
CA MET A 1 -2.90 9.37 29.93
C MET A 1 -3.68 8.13 29.52
N ASN A 2 -4.82 8.28 28.86
CA ASN A 2 -5.68 7.15 28.48
C ASN A 2 -5.02 6.33 27.34
N LEU A 3 -5.14 5.00 27.40
CA LEU A 3 -4.67 4.05 26.37
C LEU A 3 -5.21 4.38 24.97
N LEU A 4 -6.48 4.78 24.87
CA LEU A 4 -7.10 5.17 23.59
C LEU A 4 -6.38 6.36 22.95
N MET A 5 -5.97 7.33 23.78
CA MET A 5 -5.23 8.51 23.32
C MET A 5 -3.85 8.13 22.78
N ILE A 6 -3.17 7.16 23.42
CA ILE A 6 -1.86 6.66 22.97
C ILE A 6 -1.99 5.93 21.62
N ILE A 7 -2.96 5.00 21.52
CA ILE A 7 -3.24 4.28 20.27
C ILE A 7 -3.55 5.28 19.16
N GLY A 8 -4.36 6.30 19.43
CA GLY A 8 -4.69 7.31 18.46
C GLY A 8 -3.49 8.17 18.04
N LEU A 9 -2.67 8.60 18.99
CA LEU A 9 -1.54 9.50 18.73
C LEU A 9 -0.42 8.83 17.93
N VAL A 10 -0.22 7.51 18.15
CA VAL A 10 0.77 6.71 17.41
C VAL A 10 0.18 6.15 16.12
N GLY A 11 -1.04 5.62 16.17
CA GLY A 11 -1.67 4.95 15.04
C GLY A 11 -2.05 5.89 13.90
N THR A 12 -2.52 7.09 14.21
CA THR A 12 -2.96 8.07 13.19
C THR A 12 -1.83 8.48 12.23
N PRO A 13 -0.64 8.91 12.69
CA PRO A 13 0.43 9.27 11.77
C PRO A 13 0.96 8.07 10.97
N ILE A 14 1.02 6.87 11.56
CA ILE A 14 1.49 5.66 10.87
C ILE A 14 0.49 5.26 9.77
N ALA A 15 -0.77 5.02 10.14
CA ALA A 15 -1.81 4.61 9.21
C ALA A 15 -2.12 5.71 8.18
N GLY A 16 -2.05 6.98 8.59
CA GLY A 16 -2.26 8.12 7.70
C GLY A 16 -1.17 8.25 6.64
N THR A 17 0.09 8.03 7.02
CA THR A 17 1.21 8.01 6.06
C THR A 17 1.07 6.86 5.08
N GLN A 18 0.75 5.65 5.57
CA GLN A 18 0.54 4.49 4.71
C GLN A 18 -0.60 4.71 3.72
N PHE A 19 -1.75 5.20 4.21
CA PHE A 19 -2.89 5.54 3.37
C PHE A 19 -2.53 6.58 2.30
N GLY A 20 -1.87 7.68 2.70
CA GLY A 20 -1.47 8.73 1.77
C GLY A 20 -0.52 8.24 0.68
N LEU A 21 0.42 7.34 1.02
CA LEU A 21 1.33 6.73 0.04
C LEU A 21 0.60 5.79 -0.91
N ASP A 22 -0.22 4.88 -0.41
CA ASP A 22 -0.89 3.86 -1.23
C ASP A 22 -1.94 4.48 -2.15
N TYR A 23 -2.80 5.34 -1.58
CA TYR A 23 -3.83 6.05 -2.33
C TYR A 23 -3.22 7.07 -3.30
N GLY A 24 -2.22 7.84 -2.85
CA GLY A 24 -1.54 8.83 -3.68
C GLY A 24 -0.84 8.20 -4.87
N ARG A 25 -0.16 7.06 -4.70
CA ARG A 25 0.46 6.31 -5.80
C ARG A 25 -0.56 5.72 -6.76
N ALA A 26 -1.72 5.29 -6.27
CA ALA A 26 -2.78 4.75 -7.13
C ALA A 26 -3.34 5.81 -8.11
N ILE A 27 -3.43 7.08 -7.66
CA ILE A 27 -4.02 8.18 -8.43
C ILE A 27 -2.98 8.95 -9.25
N TRP A 28 -1.86 9.34 -8.63
CA TRP A 28 -0.85 10.21 -9.25
C TRP A 28 0.39 9.45 -9.71
N GLY A 29 0.43 8.12 -9.56
CA GLY A 29 1.51 7.30 -10.10
C GLY A 29 1.67 7.55 -11.59
N ALA A 30 2.91 7.76 -12.04
CA ALA A 30 3.22 8.01 -13.44
C ALA A 30 2.58 6.93 -14.33
N PRO A 31 2.06 7.29 -15.51
CA PRO A 31 1.55 6.31 -16.45
C PRO A 31 2.67 5.36 -16.84
N GLN A 32 2.53 4.10 -16.41
CA GLN A 32 3.33 2.99 -16.91
C GLN A 32 3.08 2.88 -18.42
N VAL A 33 4.12 2.59 -19.21
CA VAL A 33 3.98 2.49 -20.67
C VAL A 33 3.09 1.30 -21.01
N GLU A 34 1.92 1.57 -21.58
CA GLU A 34 0.90 0.55 -21.87
C GLU A 34 1.33 -0.44 -22.95
N TRP A 35 2.21 -0.02 -23.85
CA TRP A 35 2.73 -0.87 -24.91
C TRP A 35 4.25 -0.89 -24.87
N THR A 36 4.85 -2.05 -25.11
CA THR A 36 6.31 -2.12 -25.30
C THR A 36 6.75 -1.08 -26.35
N PRO A 37 7.79 -0.25 -26.07
CA PRO A 37 8.33 0.68 -27.05
C PRO A 37 8.74 -0.05 -28.34
N ILE A 38 8.64 0.62 -29.49
CA ILE A 38 8.90 -0.01 -30.79
C ILE A 38 10.34 -0.53 -30.90
N GLU A 39 11.30 0.21 -30.33
CA GLU A 39 12.71 -0.18 -30.24
C GLU A 39 12.92 -1.50 -29.47
N MET A 40 12.02 -1.78 -28.52
CA MET A 40 12.05 -2.94 -27.64
C MET A 40 11.07 -4.05 -28.05
N ALA A 41 10.52 -4.00 -29.28
CA ALA A 41 9.63 -5.05 -29.78
C ALA A 41 10.29 -6.44 -29.68
N LEU A 42 9.56 -7.44 -29.22
CA LEU A 42 10.12 -8.74 -28.90
C LEU A 42 10.02 -9.68 -30.11
N PRO A 43 11.00 -10.57 -30.32
CA PRO A 43 10.87 -11.63 -31.30
C PRO A 43 9.83 -12.66 -30.84
N LEU A 44 9.21 -13.38 -31.77
CA LEU A 44 8.05 -14.24 -31.50
C LEU A 44 8.32 -15.30 -30.42
N GLU A 45 9.54 -15.83 -30.35
CA GLU A 45 9.95 -16.87 -29.39
C GLU A 45 9.80 -16.38 -27.95
N GLN A 46 10.02 -15.08 -27.71
CA GLN A 46 9.92 -14.45 -26.40
C GLN A 46 8.48 -14.07 -26.03
N THR A 47 7.51 -14.24 -26.93
CA THR A 47 6.10 -13.84 -26.72
C THR A 47 5.17 -14.99 -26.34
N SER A 48 5.64 -16.24 -26.45
CA SER A 48 4.86 -17.48 -26.22
C SER A 48 4.15 -17.55 -24.86
N GLY A 49 4.69 -16.93 -23.82
CA GLY A 49 4.08 -16.86 -22.49
C GLY A 49 2.92 -15.87 -22.36
N ASN A 50 2.70 -15.00 -23.35
CA ASN A 50 1.63 -13.98 -23.35
C ASN A 50 0.53 -14.30 -24.36
N PHE A 51 0.92 -14.73 -25.56
CA PHE A 51 -0.01 -15.11 -26.61
C PHE A 51 0.68 -16.06 -27.61
N GLN A 52 -0.13 -16.69 -28.46
CA GLN A 52 0.36 -17.48 -29.58
C GLN A 52 -0.33 -17.02 -30.86
N LEU A 53 0.46 -16.73 -31.90
CA LEU A 53 -0.08 -16.48 -33.23
C LEU A 53 -0.04 -17.77 -34.03
N LEU A 54 -1.18 -18.16 -34.58
CA LEU A 54 -1.34 -19.38 -35.37
C LEU A 54 -1.66 -19.02 -36.82
N LEU A 55 -1.10 -19.80 -37.74
CA LEU A 55 -1.48 -19.84 -39.15
C LEU A 55 -1.80 -21.29 -39.48
N ASP A 56 -2.97 -21.56 -40.06
CA ASP A 56 -3.42 -22.94 -40.35
C ASP A 56 -3.32 -23.92 -39.15
N ASN A 57 -3.65 -23.44 -37.94
CA ASN A 57 -3.53 -24.16 -36.66
C ASN A 57 -2.10 -24.54 -36.24
N GLU A 58 -1.08 -23.98 -36.86
CA GLU A 58 0.33 -24.17 -36.50
C GLU A 58 0.96 -22.84 -36.04
N PRO A 59 1.91 -22.84 -35.09
CA PRO A 59 2.57 -21.62 -34.64
C PRO A 59 3.23 -20.86 -35.79
N LEU A 60 2.99 -19.54 -35.87
CA LEU A 60 3.63 -18.68 -36.88
C LEU A 60 5.16 -18.81 -36.86
N ALA A 61 5.75 -18.99 -35.68
CA ALA A 61 7.20 -19.20 -35.53
C ALA A 61 7.69 -20.41 -36.33
N ASP A 62 6.93 -21.51 -36.35
CA ASP A 62 7.31 -22.73 -37.07
C ASP A 62 7.19 -22.54 -38.59
N HIS A 63 6.20 -21.75 -39.04
CA HIS A 63 6.07 -21.35 -40.44
C HIS A 63 7.26 -20.49 -40.92
N LEU A 64 7.71 -19.55 -40.09
CA LEU A 64 8.84 -18.68 -40.36
C LEU A 64 10.17 -19.46 -40.34
N ALA A 65 10.35 -20.37 -39.37
CA ALA A 65 11.55 -21.19 -39.26
C ALA A 65 11.77 -22.11 -40.47
N ARG A 66 10.69 -22.53 -41.14
CA ARG A 66 10.73 -23.37 -42.36
C ARG A 66 10.68 -22.57 -43.66
N ASN A 67 10.76 -21.24 -43.61
CA ASN A 67 10.65 -20.36 -44.77
C ASN A 67 9.38 -20.61 -45.62
N SER A 68 8.28 -20.99 -44.97
CA SER A 68 7.02 -21.26 -45.67
C SER A 68 6.25 -19.99 -46.06
N LEU A 69 6.67 -18.83 -45.54
CA LEU A 69 6.06 -17.54 -45.78
C LEU A 69 6.92 -16.70 -46.74
N THR A 70 6.25 -16.14 -47.75
CA THR A 70 6.87 -15.22 -48.70
C THR A 70 6.12 -13.90 -48.70
N ALA A 71 6.87 -12.82 -48.83
CA ALA A 71 6.36 -11.47 -48.99
C ALA A 71 6.82 -10.90 -50.33
N LEU A 72 6.03 -10.01 -50.90
CA LEU A 72 6.38 -9.28 -52.12
C LEU A 72 6.94 -7.92 -51.72
N GLY A 73 8.21 -7.67 -52.05
CA GLY A 73 8.84 -6.38 -51.84
C GLY A 73 8.27 -5.31 -52.77
N SER A 74 8.53 -4.05 -52.45
CA SER A 74 8.12 -2.89 -53.26
C SER A 74 8.66 -2.93 -54.70
N GLU A 75 9.73 -3.69 -54.93
CA GLU A 75 10.38 -3.86 -56.24
C GLU A 75 9.80 -5.04 -57.04
N GLY A 76 8.75 -5.69 -56.54
CA GLY A 76 8.09 -6.83 -57.19
C GLY A 76 8.83 -8.15 -57.04
N LEU A 77 9.90 -8.20 -56.24
CA LEU A 77 10.63 -9.43 -55.93
C LEU A 77 10.04 -10.11 -54.69
N ALA A 78 9.79 -11.40 -54.80
CA ALA A 78 9.37 -12.22 -53.67
C ALA A 78 10.59 -12.59 -52.81
N TYR A 79 10.45 -12.49 -51.49
CA TYR A 79 11.46 -12.92 -50.52
C TYR A 79 10.82 -13.72 -49.39
N PHE A 80 11.61 -14.58 -48.76
CA PHE A 80 11.16 -15.34 -47.59
C PHE A 80 11.11 -14.46 -46.36
N VAL A 81 10.01 -14.53 -45.62
CA VAL A 81 9.88 -13.85 -44.33
C VAL A 81 10.61 -14.70 -43.29
N THR A 82 11.66 -14.15 -42.70
CA THR A 82 12.43 -14.82 -41.65
C THR A 82 11.94 -14.43 -40.25
N PRO A 83 12.21 -15.22 -39.20
CA PRO A 83 11.78 -14.90 -37.83
C PRO A 83 12.19 -13.50 -37.36
N GLU A 84 13.38 -13.02 -37.76
CA GLU A 84 13.94 -11.74 -37.34
C GLU A 84 13.17 -10.54 -37.91
N MET A 85 12.42 -10.74 -39.01
CA MET A 85 11.60 -9.71 -39.64
C MET A 85 10.29 -9.48 -38.89
N VAL A 86 9.90 -10.37 -37.99
CA VAL A 86 8.64 -10.29 -37.24
C VAL A 86 8.93 -9.97 -35.77
N ARG A 87 8.64 -8.73 -35.38
CA ARG A 87 8.72 -8.28 -33.98
C ARG A 87 7.36 -7.83 -33.48
N VAL A 88 7.05 -8.15 -32.24
CA VAL A 88 5.74 -7.88 -31.63
C VAL A 88 5.89 -6.98 -30.41
N ARG A 89 4.96 -6.02 -30.29
CA ARG A 89 4.80 -5.18 -29.09
C ARG A 89 3.76 -5.82 -28.20
N LEU A 90 4.07 -5.95 -26.92
CA LEU A 90 3.12 -6.47 -25.94
C LEU A 90 2.30 -5.34 -25.33
N ASN A 91 1.05 -5.65 -25.01
CA ASN A 91 0.18 -4.77 -24.25
C ASN A 91 0.32 -5.09 -22.75
N ASN A 92 0.82 -4.11 -21.99
CA ASN A 92 1.02 -4.18 -20.55
C ASN A 92 -0.19 -3.67 -19.75
N TRP A 93 -1.26 -3.23 -20.40
CA TRP A 93 -2.46 -2.69 -19.76
C TRP A 93 -3.01 -3.58 -18.63
N PRO A 94 -3.13 -4.91 -18.79
CA PRO A 94 -3.62 -5.79 -17.72
C PRO A 94 -2.73 -5.76 -16.47
N GLN A 95 -1.40 -5.74 -16.64
CA GLN A 95 -0.45 -5.67 -15.53
C GLN A 95 -0.54 -4.31 -14.82
N ILE A 96 -0.70 -3.22 -15.58
CA ILE A 96 -0.86 -1.86 -15.03
C ILE A 96 -2.13 -1.76 -14.20
N GLN A 97 -3.24 -2.32 -14.70
CA GLN A 97 -4.51 -2.39 -14.00
C GLN A 97 -4.42 -3.20 -12.71
N ALA A 98 -3.80 -4.38 -12.78
CA ALA A 98 -3.61 -5.25 -11.61
C ALA A 98 -2.80 -4.55 -10.51
N TRP A 99 -1.73 -3.84 -10.89
CA TRP A 99 -0.92 -3.08 -9.95
C TRP A 99 -1.69 -1.92 -9.29
N LYS A 100 -2.48 -1.16 -10.07
CA LYS A 100 -3.35 -0.10 -9.51
C LYS A 100 -4.40 -0.68 -8.56
N ALA A 101 -5.02 -1.79 -8.92
CA ALA A 101 -6.01 -2.47 -8.08
C ALA A 101 -5.38 -2.92 -6.75
N GLN A 102 -4.15 -3.45 -6.77
CA GLN A 102 -3.43 -3.84 -5.57
C GLN A 102 -3.14 -2.64 -4.65
N LEU A 103 -2.68 -1.51 -5.20
CA LEU A 103 -2.47 -0.29 -4.40
C LEU A 103 -3.76 0.21 -3.77
N LEU A 104 -4.86 0.22 -4.53
CA LEU A 104 -6.15 0.64 -4.02
C LEU A 104 -6.67 -0.30 -2.93
N HIS A 105 -6.45 -1.60 -3.08
CA HIS A 105 -6.80 -2.60 -2.06
C HIS A 105 -6.04 -2.36 -0.75
N MET A 106 -4.73 -2.06 -0.82
CA MET A 106 -3.94 -1.71 0.37
C MET A 106 -4.37 -0.38 0.98
N ALA A 107 -4.73 0.60 0.15
CA ALA A 107 -5.28 1.88 0.60
C ALA A 107 -6.58 1.69 1.41
N VAL A 108 -7.43 0.71 1.08
CA VAL A 108 -8.65 0.43 1.86
C VAL A 108 -8.31 -0.07 3.27
N TYR A 109 -7.34 -0.97 3.41
CA TYR A 109 -6.93 -1.46 4.75
C TYR A 109 -6.28 -0.37 5.59
N SER A 110 -5.41 0.45 4.99
CA SER A 110 -4.79 1.57 5.70
C SER A 110 -5.81 2.65 6.05
N ALA A 111 -6.81 2.91 5.20
CA ALA A 111 -7.94 3.78 5.53
C ALA A 111 -8.74 3.28 6.73
N LEU A 112 -9.00 1.97 6.81
CA LEU A 112 -9.68 1.36 7.95
C LEU A 112 -8.86 1.49 9.23
N GLY A 113 -7.56 1.19 9.17
CA GLY A 113 -6.64 1.37 10.30
C GLY A 113 -6.54 2.83 10.76
N LEU A 114 -6.53 3.77 9.80
CA LEU A 114 -6.57 5.21 10.06
C LEU A 114 -7.88 5.60 10.75
N GLY A 115 -9.02 5.12 10.26
CA GLY A 115 -10.33 5.39 10.85
C GLY A 115 -10.42 4.92 12.31
N VAL A 116 -9.95 3.70 12.60
CA VAL A 116 -9.89 3.19 13.98
C VAL A 116 -8.97 4.05 14.85
N SER A 117 -7.77 4.36 14.37
CA SER A 117 -6.78 5.17 15.11
C SER A 117 -7.30 6.58 15.38
N LEU A 118 -7.92 7.22 14.39
CA LEU A 118 -8.50 8.54 14.51
C LEU A 118 -9.67 8.55 15.51
N THR A 119 -10.51 7.51 15.48
CA THR A 119 -11.60 7.36 16.45
C THR A 119 -11.05 7.22 17.88
N CYS A 120 -10.03 6.38 18.09
CA CYS A 120 -9.35 6.24 19.37
C CYS A 120 -8.73 7.57 19.83
N LEU A 121 -8.14 8.33 18.90
CA LEU A 121 -7.58 9.66 19.19
C LEU A 121 -8.66 10.62 19.67
N ILE A 122 -9.78 10.73 18.94
CA ILE A 122 -10.89 11.63 19.27
C ILE A 122 -11.48 11.28 20.64
N VAL A 123 -11.80 10.00 20.87
CA VAL A 123 -12.36 9.55 22.15
C VAL A 123 -11.37 9.79 23.30
N GLY A 124 -10.09 9.44 23.10
CA GLY A 124 -9.04 9.69 24.08
C GLY A 124 -8.86 11.17 24.40
N LEU A 125 -8.97 12.05 23.41
CA LEU A 125 -8.91 13.51 23.59
C LEU A 125 -10.11 14.02 24.39
N VAL A 126 -11.32 13.57 24.05
CA VAL A 126 -12.56 13.92 24.77
C VAL A 126 -12.49 13.49 26.22
N GLU A 127 -12.02 12.28 26.51
CA GLU A 127 -11.85 11.81 27.88
C GLU A 127 -10.77 12.59 28.64
N PHE A 128 -9.66 12.92 27.98
CA PHE A 128 -8.61 13.73 28.58
C PHE A 128 -9.12 15.10 29.02
N PHE A 129 -9.94 15.77 28.20
CA PHE A 129 -10.54 17.06 28.55
C PHE A 129 -11.70 16.95 29.56
N ARG A 130 -12.33 15.78 29.69
CA ARG A 130 -13.39 15.52 30.68
C ARG A 130 -12.87 15.18 32.07
N GLN A 131 -11.60 14.78 32.20
CA GLN A 131 -10.98 14.56 33.50
C GLN A 131 -10.71 15.91 34.19
N THR A 132 -11.61 16.32 35.09
CA THR A 132 -11.34 17.40 36.06
C THR A 132 -10.07 17.08 36.86
N PRO A 133 -9.20 18.07 37.16
CA PRO A 133 -8.02 17.85 37.98
C PRO A 133 -8.42 17.18 39.30
N GLU A 134 -7.87 16.01 39.60
CA GLU A 134 -8.01 15.38 40.91
C GLU A 134 -7.73 16.43 42.00
N PRO A 135 -8.65 16.67 42.95
CA PRO A 135 -8.42 17.63 44.01
C PRO A 135 -7.20 17.14 44.79
N ARG A 136 -6.11 17.93 44.72
CA ARG A 136 -4.84 17.71 45.41
C ARG A 136 -5.13 17.14 46.80
N ARG A 137 -4.92 15.83 47.00
CA ARG A 137 -5.12 15.18 48.31
C ARG A 137 -4.31 16.01 49.30
N ARG A 138 -5.01 16.74 50.19
CA ARG A 138 -4.34 17.43 51.30
C ARG A 138 -3.55 16.34 52.04
N PRO A 139 -2.27 16.57 52.37
CA PRO A 139 -1.57 15.65 53.25
C PRO A 139 -2.43 15.49 54.51
N PRO A 140 -2.58 14.26 55.03
CA PRO A 140 -3.36 14.04 56.25
C PRO A 140 -2.80 15.00 57.30
N GLU A 141 -3.66 15.91 57.77
CA GLU A 141 -3.35 16.78 58.89
C GLU A 141 -2.70 15.92 59.96
N ALA A 142 -1.48 16.32 60.34
CA ALA A 142 -0.72 15.71 61.41
C ALA A 142 -1.70 15.39 62.53
N GLN A 143 -1.84 14.08 62.83
CA GLN A 143 -2.57 13.60 63.98
C GLN A 143 -2.21 14.52 65.14
N ALA A 144 -3.18 15.36 65.53
CA ALA A 144 -3.01 16.29 66.62
C ALA A 144 -2.55 15.45 67.81
N ALA A 145 -1.29 15.63 68.18
CA ALA A 145 -0.65 14.94 69.28
C ALA A 145 -1.53 15.16 70.50
N ARG A 146 -2.29 14.12 70.87
CA ARG A 146 -3.07 14.10 72.10
C ARG A 146 -2.07 14.33 73.23
N PRO A 147 -2.16 15.43 74.02
CA PRO A 147 -1.26 15.59 75.14
C PRO A 147 -1.60 14.50 76.16
N VAL A 148 -0.67 13.57 76.35
CA VAL A 148 -0.74 12.58 77.42
C VAL A 148 -0.64 13.36 78.74
N ARG A 149 -1.77 13.51 79.43
CA ARG A 149 -1.85 14.13 80.75
C ARG A 149 -1.06 13.26 81.73
N ARG A 150 0.18 13.67 82.02
CA ARG A 150 1.01 13.09 83.08
C ARG A 150 0.27 13.28 84.41
N ARG A 151 -0.05 12.18 85.08
CA ARG A 151 -0.63 12.19 86.43
C ARG A 151 0.53 12.18 87.42
N ASP A 152 0.72 13.27 88.15
CA ASP A 152 1.72 13.34 89.23
C ASP A 152 1.34 12.38 90.36
N PRO A 153 2.29 11.56 90.86
CA PRO A 153 2.13 10.84 92.11
C PRO A 153 2.82 11.63 93.23
N SER A 154 2.12 12.64 93.76
CA SER A 154 2.42 13.19 95.08
C SER A 154 1.15 13.83 95.61
N VAL A 155 0.55 13.19 96.63
CA VAL A 155 -0.31 13.73 97.71
C VAL A 155 -0.99 12.51 98.36
N PHE A 156 -0.46 12.16 99.55
CA PHE A 156 -0.94 11.32 100.66
C PHE A 156 -1.53 9.93 100.42
#